data_AF-A0A2S9D367-F1
#
_entry.id   AF-A0A2S9D367-F1
#
_cell.length_a   1.000
_cell.length_b   1.000
_cell.length_c   1.000
_cell.angle_alpha   90.00
_cell.angle_beta   90.00
_cell.angle_gamma   90.00
#
_symmetry.space_group_name_H-M   'P 1'
#
loop_
_entity.id
_entity.type
_entity.pdbx_description
1 polymer ?
#
loop_
_entity_poly.entity_id
_entity_poly.type
_entity_poly.pdbx_seq_one_letter_code
_entity_poly.pdbx_strand_id
1 'polypeptide(L)'
;MGQMMGLPFIFWLVFTAFDFGNIDQVFAVLGLLGIVLTISRWKNKVSITILSFIMMLSPIVSKMIQVPIEKFNYLAFKIPLILFVACYLIFIILNAKKRKPVVSL
;
A
#
# COMPACT_ATOMS: atom_id res chain seq x y z
N MET A 1 14.45 8.46 23.19
CA MET A 1 13.97 8.93 21.86
C MET A 1 13.47 7.71 21.09
N GLY A 2 12.15 7.52 21.00
CA GLY A 2 11.57 6.36 20.33
C GLY A 2 11.66 6.50 18.81
N GLN A 3 12.52 5.70 18.19
CA GLN A 3 12.58 5.56 16.74
C GLN A 3 11.47 4.58 16.33
N MET A 4 10.66 4.90 15.31
CA MET A 4 9.81 3.90 14.67
C MET A 4 10.71 2.94 13.86
N MET A 5 11.38 2.04 14.56
CA MET A 5 12.04 0.87 13.97
C MET A 5 11.73 -0.32 14.84
N GLY A 6 11.15 -1.36 14.23
CA GLY A 6 11.04 -2.66 14.88
C GLY A 6 10.38 -3.72 14.01
N LEU A 7 9.37 -3.35 13.21
CA LEU A 7 8.63 -4.32 12.41
C LEU A 7 8.55 -3.90 10.94
N PRO A 8 8.94 -4.78 10.00
CA PRO A 8 8.57 -4.64 8.61
C PRO A 8 7.07 -4.39 8.48
N PHE A 9 6.69 -3.47 7.59
CA PHE A 9 5.32 -2.97 7.47
C PHE A 9 4.26 -4.08 7.33
N ILE A 10 4.59 -5.16 6.61
CA ILE A 10 3.72 -6.33 6.48
C ILE A 10 3.38 -6.97 7.84
N PHE A 11 4.36 -7.13 8.73
CA PHE A 11 4.10 -7.71 10.05
C PHE A 11 3.22 -6.77 10.87
N TRP A 12 3.46 -5.46 10.78
CA TRP A 12 2.64 -4.48 11.47
C TRP A 12 1.16 -4.58 11.02
N LEU A 13 0.91 -4.68 9.71
CA LEU A 13 -0.44 -4.89 9.18
C LEU A 13 -1.11 -6.15 9.75
N VAL A 14 -0.38 -7.28 9.78
CA VAL A 14 -0.94 -8.54 10.28
C VAL A 14 -1.30 -8.44 11.75
N PHE A 15 -0.39 -7.95 12.60
CA PHE A 15 -0.67 -7.82 14.04
C PHE A 15 -1.82 -6.85 14.32
N THR A 16 -1.81 -5.67 13.67
CA THR A 16 -2.84 -4.65 13.87
C THR A 16 -4.20 -5.08 13.33
N ALA A 17 -4.27 -5.96 12.32
CA ALA A 17 -5.55 -6.46 11.82
C ALA A 17 -6.33 -7.30 12.86
N PHE A 18 -5.63 -7.89 13.84
CA PHE A 18 -6.23 -8.64 14.95
C PHE A 18 -6.31 -7.85 16.27
N ASP A 19 -5.92 -6.57 16.26
CA ASP A 19 -5.98 -5.67 17.42
C ASP A 19 -7.37 -5.02 17.52
N PHE A 20 -8.35 -5.78 18.02
CA PHE A 20 -9.74 -5.36 18.08
C PHE A 20 -9.96 -4.17 19.04
N GLY A 21 -10.69 -3.16 18.55
CA GLY A 21 -10.97 -1.91 19.30
C GLY A 21 -9.99 -0.77 19.00
N ASN A 22 -8.98 -1.02 18.16
CA ASN A 22 -8.06 0.01 17.66
C ASN A 22 -8.54 0.56 16.30
N ILE A 23 -8.56 1.88 16.13
CA ILE A 23 -8.91 2.51 14.85
C ILE A 23 -7.94 2.13 13.72
N ASP A 24 -6.69 1.82 14.07
CA ASP A 24 -5.67 1.37 13.11
C ASP A 24 -6.02 0.01 12.47
N GLN A 25 -6.86 -0.80 13.14
CA GLN A 25 -7.30 -2.10 12.64
C GLN A 25 -7.96 -1.99 11.28
N VAL A 26 -8.86 -1.02 11.10
CA VAL A 26 -9.59 -0.81 9.84
C VAL A 26 -8.60 -0.55 8.70
N PHE A 27 -7.61 0.31 8.94
CA PHE A 27 -6.59 0.61 7.94
C PHE A 27 -5.65 -0.59 7.68
N ALA A 28 -5.33 -1.37 8.70
CA ALA A 28 -4.54 -2.59 8.53
C ALA A 28 -5.28 -3.62 7.67
N VAL A 29 -6.58 -3.84 7.92
CA VAL A 29 -7.44 -4.71 7.11
C VAL A 29 -7.53 -4.21 5.66
N LEU A 30 -7.72 -2.91 5.45
CA LEU A 30 -7.69 -2.33 4.10
C LEU A 30 -6.35 -2.59 3.42
N GLY A 31 -5.22 -2.37 4.10
CA GLY A 31 -3.89 -2.65 3.57
C GLY A 31 -3.71 -4.10 3.12
N LEU A 32 -4.12 -5.05 3.97
CA LEU A 32 -4.06 -6.49 3.66
C LEU A 32 -4.97 -6.85 2.48
N LEU A 33 -6.20 -6.34 2.44
CA LEU A 33 -7.10 -6.56 1.30
C LEU A 33 -6.53 -6.00 0.00
N GLY A 34 -5.89 -4.83 0.05
CA GLY A 34 -5.17 -4.27 -1.08
C GLY A 34 -4.08 -5.22 -1.60
N ILE A 35 -3.27 -5.78 -0.71
CA ILE A 35 -2.24 -6.79 -1.07
C ILE A 35 -2.88 -8.01 -1.74
N VAL A 36 -3.94 -8.57 -1.13
CA VAL A 36 -4.66 -9.73 -1.65
C VAL A 36 -5.21 -9.45 -3.06
N LEU A 37 -5.80 -8.28 -3.28
CA LEU A 37 -6.30 -7.89 -4.60
C LEU A 37 -5.18 -7.75 -5.64
N THR A 38 -4.01 -7.24 -5.26
CA THR A 38 -2.83 -7.12 -6.14
C THR A 38 -2.29 -8.48 -6.60
N ILE A 39 -2.36 -9.52 -5.75
CA ILE A 39 -1.93 -10.88 -6.12
C ILE A 39 -3.05 -11.75 -6.73
N SER A 40 -4.30 -11.32 -6.61
CA SER A 40 -5.46 -12.03 -7.15
C SER A 40 -5.45 -12.16 -8.67
N ARG A 41 -6.27 -13.08 -9.20
CA ARG A 41 -6.50 -13.24 -10.65
C ARG A 41 -7.09 -11.99 -11.31
N TRP A 42 -7.65 -11.05 -10.54
CA TRP A 42 -8.28 -9.82 -11.04
C TRP A 42 -7.32 -8.64 -11.14
N LYS A 43 -6.04 -8.82 -10.79
CA LYS A 43 -5.02 -7.76 -10.78
C LYS A 43 -4.84 -7.00 -12.10
N ASN A 44 -5.24 -7.59 -13.23
CA ASN A 44 -5.12 -6.99 -14.57
C ASN A 44 -6.25 -6.01 -14.90
N LYS A 45 -7.28 -5.88 -14.05
CA LYS A 45 -8.30 -4.84 -14.21
C LYS A 45 -7.77 -3.54 -13.61
N VAL A 46 -7.65 -2.48 -14.43
CA VAL A 46 -7.11 -1.17 -14.00
C VAL A 46 -7.82 -0.64 -12.76
N SER A 47 -9.15 -0.71 -12.72
CA SER A 47 -9.94 -0.27 -11.56
C SER A 47 -9.59 -1.06 -10.28
N ILE A 48 -9.35 -2.37 -10.40
CA ILE A 48 -8.91 -3.21 -9.28
C ILE A 48 -7.48 -2.84 -8.88
N THR A 49 -6.59 -2.59 -9.84
CA THR A 49 -5.21 -2.15 -9.54
C THR A 49 -5.19 -0.83 -8.78
N ILE A 50 -6.00 0.16 -9.20
CA ILE A 50 -6.14 1.46 -8.53
C ILE A 50 -6.76 1.30 -7.14
N LEU A 51 -7.83 0.53 -7.02
CA LEU A 51 -8.47 0.25 -5.73
C LEU A 51 -7.48 -0.38 -4.75
N SER A 52 -6.74 -1.39 -5.21
CA SER A 52 -5.71 -2.06 -4.41
C SER A 52 -4.63 -1.08 -3.95
N PHE A 53 -4.23 -0.13 -4.80
CA PHE A 53 -3.26 0.91 -4.44
C PHE A 53 -3.75 1.80 -3.30
N ILE A 54 -4.97 2.33 -3.43
CA ILE A 54 -5.60 3.19 -2.42
C ILE A 54 -5.71 2.45 -1.09
N MET A 55 -6.14 1.18 -1.15
CA MET A 55 -6.25 0.32 0.02
C MET A 55 -4.90 0.10 0.71
N MET A 56 -3.83 -0.19 -0.04
CA MET A 56 -2.47 -0.34 0.50
C MET A 56 -1.87 0.97 1.04
N LEU A 57 -2.22 2.12 0.46
CA LEU A 57 -1.78 3.43 0.95
C LEU A 57 -2.48 3.86 2.24
N SER A 58 -3.74 3.45 2.45
CA SER A 58 -4.54 3.91 3.59
C SER A 58 -3.88 3.72 4.96
N PRO A 59 -3.28 2.56 5.34
CA PRO A 59 -2.53 2.44 6.59
C PRO A 59 -1.29 3.32 6.68
N ILE A 60 -0.62 3.58 5.56
CA ILE A 60 0.58 4.43 5.50
C ILE A 60 0.17 5.88 5.77
N VAL A 61 -0.86 6.37 5.08
CA VAL A 61 -1.39 7.74 5.26
C VAL A 61 -1.89 7.93 6.69
N SER A 62 -2.62 6.96 7.24
CA SER A 62 -3.09 7.01 8.63
C SER A 62 -1.92 7.18 9.62
N LYS A 63 -0.82 6.43 9.43
CA LYS A 63 0.38 6.58 10.27
C LYS A 63 1.10 7.90 10.07
N MET A 64 1.14 8.44 8.87
CA MET A 64 1.73 9.75 8.60
C MET A 64 0.91 10.92 9.18
N ILE A 65 -0.40 10.74 9.38
CA ILE A 65 -1.26 11.73 10.07
C ILE A 65 -1.05 11.66 11.59
N GLN A 66 -0.94 10.45 12.14
CA GLN A 66 -0.80 10.25 13.59
C GLN A 66 0.62 10.56 14.11
N VAL A 67 1.64 10.35 13.28
CA VAL A 67 3.04 10.46 13.67
C VAL A 67 3.71 11.61 12.91
N PRO A 68 4.45 12.50 13.59
CA PRO A 68 5.21 13.56 12.92
C PRO A 68 6.23 13.00 11.92
N ILE A 69 6.38 13.67 10.77
CA ILE A 69 7.21 13.21 9.65
C ILE A 69 8.70 13.07 10.03
N GLU A 70 9.13 13.80 11.05
CA GLU A 70 10.49 13.81 11.59
C GLU A 70 10.84 12.50 12.30
N LYS A 71 9.84 11.75 12.77
CA LYS A 71 10.05 10.45 13.45
C LYS A 71 10.24 9.29 12.47
N PHE A 72 9.97 9.50 11.17
CA PHE A 72 10.19 8.50 10.15
C PHE A 72 11.64 8.51 9.69
N ASN A 73 12.32 7.38 9.86
CA ASN A 73 13.68 7.19 9.37
C ASN A 73 13.70 7.33 7.83
N TYR A 74 14.57 8.20 7.32
CA TYR A 74 14.68 8.48 5.89
C TYR A 74 15.02 7.22 5.09
N LEU A 75 16.00 6.44 5.52
CA LEU A 75 16.45 5.24 4.81
C LEU A 75 15.49 4.06 5.00
N ALA A 76 15.02 3.83 6.22
CA ALA A 76 14.24 2.63 6.55
C ALA A 76 12.74 2.76 6.21
N PHE A 77 12.23 3.98 6.01
CA PHE A 77 10.81 4.21 5.69
C PHE A 77 10.59 5.02 4.41
N LYS A 78 11.22 6.19 4.28
CA LYS A 78 10.94 7.09 3.14
C LYS A 78 11.38 6.48 1.80
N ILE A 79 12.57 5.89 1.72
CA ILE A 79 13.04 5.23 0.48
C ILE A 79 12.12 4.06 0.08
N PRO A 80 11.83 3.07 0.96
CA PRO A 80 10.88 2.00 0.63
C PRO A 80 9.50 2.51 0.21
N LEU A 81 8.99 3.56 0.86
CA LEU A 81 7.70 4.15 0.53
C LEU A 81 7.70 4.77 -0.87
N ILE A 82 8.72 5.56 -1.20
CA ILE A 82 8.85 6.20 -2.52
C ILE A 82 8.96 5.13 -3.61
N LEU A 83 9.78 4.10 -3.38
CA LEU A 83 9.91 2.98 -4.32
C LEU A 83 8.58 2.23 -4.49
N PHE A 84 7.86 1.97 -3.40
CA PHE A 84 6.54 1.36 -3.46
C PHE A 84 5.58 2.19 -4.32
N VAL A 85 5.45 3.50 -4.06
CA VAL A 85 4.58 4.40 -4.81
C VAL A 85 4.97 4.44 -6.30
N ALA A 86 6.25 4.64 -6.60
CA ALA A 86 6.72 4.75 -7.99
C ALA A 86 6.49 3.44 -8.77
N CYS A 87 6.88 2.30 -8.21
CA CYS A 87 6.67 0.99 -8.84
C CYS A 87 5.19 0.68 -9.04
N TYR A 88 4.33 1.03 -8.07
CA TYR A 88 2.90 0.77 -8.18
C TYR A 88 2.23 1.67 -9.23
N LEU A 89 2.63 2.94 -9.33
CA LEU A 89 2.16 3.83 -10.41
C LEU A 89 2.55 3.28 -11.79
N ILE A 90 3.78 2.79 -11.95
CA ILE A 90 4.23 2.12 -13.19
C ILE A 90 3.33 0.89 -13.46
N PHE A 91 3.04 0.09 -12.44
CA PHE A 91 2.16 -1.07 -12.58
C PHE A 91 0.74 -0.69 -13.06
N ILE A 92 0.16 0.38 -12.53
CA ILE A 92 -1.14 0.91 -12.99
C ILE A 92 -1.07 1.31 -14.48
N ILE A 93 -0.03 2.03 -14.88
CA ILE A 93 0.15 2.47 -16.28
C ILE A 93 0.27 1.25 -17.22
N LEU A 94 1.04 0.24 -16.83
CA LEU A 94 1.21 -0.99 -17.63
C LEU A 94 -0.11 -1.75 -17.79
N ASN A 95 -0.91 -1.87 -16.71
CA ASN A 95 -2.23 -2.50 -16.79
C ASN A 95 -3.22 -1.69 -17.64
N ALA A 96 -3.12 -0.36 -17.63
CA ALA A 96 -3.93 0.51 -18.48
C ALA A 96 -3.57 0.35 -19.96
N LYS A 97 -2.28 0.22 -20.29
CA LYS A 97 -1.82 -0.01 -21.66
C LYS A 97 -2.24 -1.38 -22.19
N LYS A 98 -2.15 -2.45 -21.40
CA LYS A 98 -2.57 -3.82 -21.80
C LYS A 98 -4.04 -3.94 -22.18
N ARG A 99 -4.90 -3.03 -21.70
CA ARG A 99 -6.34 -3.01 -22.00
C ARG A 99 -6.71 -2.24 -23.25
N LYS A 100 -5.80 -1.42 -23.80
CA LYS A 100 -6.05 -0.87 -25.14
C LYS A 100 -5.89 -2.03 -26.12
N PRO A 101 -6.94 -2.43 -26.86
CA PRO A 101 -6.70 -3.28 -28.01
C PRO A 101 -5.66 -2.56 -28.86
N VAL A 102 -4.61 -3.28 -29.26
CA VAL A 102 -3.85 -2.87 -30.43
C VAL A 102 -4.90 -2.81 -31.52
N VAL A 103 -5.33 -1.61 -31.89
CA VAL A 103 -6.14 -1.43 -33.10
C VAL A 103 -5.16 -1.75 -34.22
N SER A 104 -5.08 -3.03 -34.56
CA SER A 104 -4.43 -3.51 -35.76
C SER A 104 -5.42 -3.27 -36.90
N LEU A 105 -5.18 -2.16 -37.59
CA LEU A 105 -5.68 -1.74 -38.91
C LEU A 105 -7.20 -1.64 -39.08
#